data_AF-A0A011PNW2-F1
#
_entry.id   AF-A0A011PNW2-F1
#
_cell.length_a   1.000
_cell.length_b   1.000
_cell.length_c   1.000
_cell.angle_alpha   90.00
_cell.angle_beta   90.00
_cell.angle_gamma   90.00
#
_symmetry.space_group_name_H-M   'P 1'
#
loop_
_entity.id
_entity.type
_entity.pdbx_description
1 polymer ?
#
loop_
_entity_poly.entity_id
_entity_poly.type
_entity_poly.pdbx_seq_one_letter_code
_entity_poly.pdbx_strand_id
1 'polypeptide(L)' 'MPAGTFDSYRIDCDGNWNRVFETGPRQGMSGRFQETLWYAPSVGRSVKWNYNGYGSSGRIYTKEQTELMEFVPK' A
#
# COMPACT_ATOMS: atom_id res chain seq x y z
N MET A 1 -9.65 0.91 13.50
CA MET A 1 -8.95 -0.36 13.18
C MET A 1 -8.83 -1.17 14.45
N PRO A 2 -8.36 -2.44 14.42
CA PRO A 2 -8.36 -3.26 15.63
C PRO A 2 -7.59 -2.64 16.81
N ALA A 3 -6.48 -1.94 16.55
CA ALA A 3 -5.74 -1.20 17.58
C ALA A 3 -6.44 0.06 18.14
N GLY A 4 -7.64 0.41 17.65
CA GLY A 4 -8.40 1.59 18.05
C GLY A 4 -8.54 2.66 16.96
N THR A 5 -8.80 3.89 17.40
CA THR A 5 -9.02 5.08 16.58
C THR A 5 -7.88 6.06 16.77
N PHE A 6 -7.36 6.60 15.66
CA PHE A 6 -6.22 7.51 15.66
C PHE A 6 -6.49 8.68 14.71
N ASP A 7 -6.15 9.90 15.14
CA ASP A 7 -6.05 11.04 14.23
C ASP A 7 -4.93 10.77 13.23
N SER A 8 -5.24 10.90 11.94
CA SER A 8 -4.32 10.51 10.87
C SER A 8 -4.43 11.40 9.66
N TYR A 9 -3.30 11.51 8.95
CA TYR A 9 -3.25 12.06 7.61
C TYR A 9 -3.56 10.96 6.61
N ARG A 10 -4.55 11.22 5.73
CA ARG A 10 -4.81 10.39 4.57
C ARG A 10 -3.92 10.85 3.42
N ILE A 11 -3.16 9.92 2.86
CA ILE A 11 -2.24 10.15 1.75
C ILE A 11 -2.70 9.27 0.60
N ASP A 12 -3.07 9.88 -0.52
CA ASP A 12 -3.39 9.17 -1.75
C ASP A 12 -2.19 9.28 -2.71
N CYS A 13 -1.81 8.14 -3.28
CA CYS A 13 -0.71 8.05 -4.22
C CYS A 13 -1.11 7.15 -5.39
N ASP A 14 -0.85 7.62 -6.60
CA ASP A 14 -1.04 6.87 -7.83
C ASP A 14 0.22 6.95 -8.68
N GLY A 15 0.46 5.92 -9.47
CA GLY A 15 1.66 5.88 -10.28
C GLY A 15 1.80 4.60 -11.10
N ASN A 16 3.04 4.34 -11.52
CA ASN A 16 3.39 3.16 -12.29
C ASN A 16 4.50 2.38 -11.59
N TRP A 17 4.41 1.06 -11.63
CA TRP A 17 5.48 0.16 -11.19
C TRP A 17 6.11 -0.50 -12.42
N ASN A 18 7.41 -0.75 -12.33
CA ASN A 18 8.17 -1.51 -13.32
C ASN A 18 8.99 -2.56 -12.59
N ARG A 19 8.89 -3.82 -13.02
CA ARG A 19 9.66 -4.92 -12.44
C ARG A 19 11.04 -4.95 -13.08
N VAL A 20 12.05 -4.59 -12.30
CA VAL A 20 13.42 -4.35 -12.78
C VAL A 20 14.43 -5.47 -12.45
N PHE A 21 14.10 -6.43 -11.59
CA PHE A 21 15.09 -7.39 -11.05
C PHE A 21 14.82 -8.88 -11.37
N GLU A 22 13.86 -9.21 -12.25
CA GLU A 22 13.56 -10.61 -12.59
C GLU A 22 14.12 -11.00 -13.96
N THR A 23 14.88 -12.11 -14.02
CA THR A 23 15.18 -12.83 -15.25
C THR A 23 14.13 -13.93 -15.44
N GLY A 24 13.28 -13.83 -16.47
CA GLY A 24 12.24 -14.82 -16.74
C GLY A 24 11.04 -14.23 -17.50
N PRO A 25 9.94 -14.99 -17.68
CA PRO A 25 8.76 -14.57 -18.46
C PRO A 25 8.06 -13.29 -17.95
N ARG A 26 8.39 -12.87 -16.73
CA ARG A 26 7.85 -11.69 -16.04
C ARG A 26 8.80 -10.49 -16.06
N GLN A 27 9.97 -10.63 -16.70
CA GLN A 27 10.90 -9.54 -16.94
C GLN A 27 10.22 -8.43 -17.76
N GLY A 28 10.38 -7.18 -17.34
CA GLY A 28 9.78 -6.04 -18.02
C GLY A 28 8.28 -5.88 -17.79
N MET A 29 7.67 -6.65 -16.89
CA MET A 29 6.30 -6.38 -16.45
C MET A 29 6.22 -5.00 -15.82
N SER A 30 5.16 -4.29 -16.19
CA SER A 30 4.82 -3.00 -15.63
C SER A 30 3.32 -2.88 -15.47
N GLY A 31 2.92 -1.83 -14.78
CA GLY A 31 1.52 -1.46 -14.68
C GLY A 31 1.33 -0.26 -13.79
N ARG A 32 0.05 0.05 -13.57
CA ARG A 32 -0.35 1.15 -12.70
C ARG A 32 -0.49 0.66 -11.28
N PHE A 33 -0.40 1.54 -10.31
CA PHE A 33 -0.85 1.28 -8.96
C PHE A 33 -1.62 2.46 -8.40
N GLN A 34 -2.43 2.16 -7.38
CA GLN A 34 -3.08 3.13 -6.53
C GLN A 34 -2.89 2.66 -5.09
N GLU A 35 -2.49 3.57 -4.22
CA GLU A 35 -2.40 3.31 -2.80
C GLU A 35 -2.98 4.44 -1.97
N THR A 36 -3.53 4.07 -0.81
CA THR A 36 -3.96 5.02 0.20
C THR A 36 -3.35 4.62 1.53
N LEU A 37 -2.67 5.55 2.18
CA LEU A 37 -2.06 5.38 3.50
C LEU A 37 -2.76 6.27 4.51
N TRP A 38 -2.84 5.81 5.75
CA TRP A 38 -3.27 6.62 6.89
C TRP A 38 -2.13 6.68 7.89
N TYR A 39 -1.42 7.80 7.95
CA TYR A 39 -0.29 8.02 8.87
C TYR A 39 -0.77 8.74 10.13
N ALA A 40 -0.56 8.12 11.30
CA ALA A 40 -0.90 8.73 12.58
C ALA A 40 0.40 9.18 13.29
N PRO A 41 0.64 10.50 13.46
CA PRO A 41 1.83 11.00 14.15
C PRO A 41 1.97 10.50 15.58
N SER A 42 0.85 10.33 16.29
CA SER A 42 0.82 9.80 17.67
C SER A 42 1.33 8.36 17.78
N VAL A 43 1.30 7.59 16.68
CA VAL A 43 1.85 6.23 16.58
C VAL A 43 3.23 6.23 15.91
N GLY A 44 3.56 7.28 15.16
CA GLY A 44 4.80 7.43 14.40
C GLY A 44 4.87 6.55 13.14
N ARG A 45 3.75 5.99 12.67
CA ARG A 45 3.69 5.09 11.49
C ARG A 45 2.32 5.12 10.80
N SER A 46 2.25 4.48 9.63
CA SER A 46 0.98 4.18 8.97
C SER A 46 0.18 3.17 9.80
N VAL A 47 -1.04 3.55 10.14
CA VAL A 47 -1.99 2.69 10.86
C VAL A 47 -2.80 1.84 9.89
N LYS A 48 -3.05 2.35 8.67
CA LYS A 48 -3.72 1.64 7.58
C LYS A 48 -2.96 1.85 6.28
N TRP A 49 -2.97 0.83 5.43
CA TRP A 49 -2.49 0.93 4.06
C TRP A 49 -3.34 0.05 3.16
N ASN A 50 -3.81 0.63 2.05
CA ASN A 50 -4.49 -0.07 0.99
C ASN A 50 -3.65 0.07 -0.28
N TYR A 51 -3.45 -1.03 -1.00
CA TYR A 51 -2.72 -1.04 -2.26
C TYR A 51 -3.48 -1.83 -3.32
N ASN A 52 -3.63 -1.25 -4.50
CA ASN A 52 -4.10 -1.92 -5.70
C ASN A 52 -3.02 -1.79 -6.79
N GLY A 53 -2.43 -2.91 -7.18
CA GLY A 53 -1.53 -3.02 -8.32
C GLY A 53 -2.29 -3.58 -9.53
N TYR A 54 -2.12 -2.95 -10.68
CA TYR A 54 -2.70 -3.38 -11.95
C TYR A 54 -1.60 -3.93 -12.84
N GLY A 55 -1.91 -5.01 -13.58
CA GLY A 55 -1.03 -5.48 -14.66
C GLY A 55 -1.17 -4.60 -15.91
N SER A 56 -0.36 -4.89 -16.93
CA SER A 56 -0.39 -4.18 -18.23
C SER A 56 -1.74 -4.21 -18.94
N SER A 57 -2.56 -5.25 -18.71
CA SER A 57 -3.93 -5.36 -19.23
C SER A 57 -4.97 -4.51 -18.49
N GLY A 58 -4.56 -3.77 -17.46
CA GLY A 58 -5.45 -2.97 -16.62
C GLY A 58 -6.26 -3.78 -15.60
N ARG A 59 -6.12 -5.11 -15.57
CA ARG A 59 -6.72 -5.97 -14.54
C ARG A 59 -5.97 -5.84 -13.22
N ILE A 60 -6.69 -6.00 -12.11
CA ILE A 60 -6.08 -6.10 -10.78
C ILE A 60 -5.14 -7.29 -10.79
N TYR A 61 -3.87 -7.01 -10.51
CA TYR A 61 -2.80 -7.99 -10.37
C TYR A 61 -2.51 -8.27 -8.89
N THR A 62 -2.52 -7.22 -8.07
CA THR A 62 -2.31 -7.29 -6.62
C THR A 62 -3.33 -6.42 -5.91
N LYS A 63 -3.86 -6.91 -4.78
CA LYS A 63 -4.72 -6.14 -3.89
C LYS A 63 -4.38 -6.49 -2.45
N GLU A 64 -3.93 -5.49 -1.70
CA GLU A 64 -3.45 -5.66 -0.33
C GLU A 64 -4.09 -4.62 0.59
N GLN A 65 -4.29 -5.04 1.84
CA GLN A 65 -4.72 -4.16 2.93
C GLN A 65 -3.94 -4.56 4.18
N THR A 66 -3.36 -3.56 4.84
CA THR A 66 -2.69 -3.69 6.13
C THR A 66 -3.37 -2.78 7.14
N GLU A 67 -3.59 -3.28 8.35
CA GLU A 67 -4.16 -2.52 9.46
C GLU A 67 -3.35 -2.76 10.74
N LEU A 68 -3.24 -1.72 11.57
CA LEU A 68 -2.60 -1.82 12.87
C LEU A 68 -3.48 -2.63 13.82
N MET A 69 -2.92 -3.74 14.29
CA MET A 69 -3.63 -4.69 15.15
C MET A 69 -3.55 -4.33 16.63
N GLU A 70 -2.38 -3.90 17.09
CA GLU A 70 -2.14 -3.53 18.48
C GLU A 70 -1.14 -2.37 18.57
N PHE A 71 -1.32 -1.50 19.57
CA PHE A 71 -0.40 -0.41 19.90
C PHE A 71 -0.40 -0.13 21.40
N VAL A 72 0.78 -0.21 22.02
CA VAL A 72 0.99 0.19 23.41
C VAL A 72 1.89 1.42 23.40
N PRO A 73 1.38 2.59 23.85
CA PRO A 73 2.21 3.79 24.01
C PRO A 73 3.38 3.51 24.97
N LYS A 74 4.53 4.11 24.69
CA LYS A 74 5.66 4.11 25.63
C LYS A 74 5.53 5.25 26.63
#